data_AF-A0A2G5V2L3-F1
#
_entry.id   AF-A0A2G5V2L3-F1
#
_cell.length_a   1.000
_cell.length_b   1.000
_cell.length_c   1.000
_cell.angle_alpha   90.00
_cell.angle_beta   90.00
_cell.angle_gamma   90.00
#
_symmetry.space_group_name_H-M   'P 1'
#
loop_
_entity.id
_entity.type
_entity.pdbx_description
1 polymer ?
#
loop_
_entity_poly.entity_id
_entity_poly.type
_entity_poly.pdbx_seq_one_letter_code
_entity_poly.pdbx_strand_id
1 'polypeptide(L)'
;MDLPDPYLPGAISLFEQLDKKLLVVLRDGRKLIGYLRSIDQFANLILEDVVERTFVEKYFCETGQGFMLIRGENVELAGEIDDSIPTGLTQVLLAVLRAFIRSSRSLRLSTLPFSHSTSPSTSILRNMHNVVFVLGPPGSGKGTICAKIQENLGYVHLSAGDLLRAERQREGSEFGALIEQHIRNGSIVPVEITCALLENAMNNSGDAKGFLVDGFPRNEDNLQGWNKQMTGKALVQFVLFLSCPVPICIQRCLNRGQGRTDDNEESLKKRVETYNRQTFPIIEHFEKNGLVREVKSERSVEEIYADVVEVFNQAAKV
;
A
#
# COMPACT_ATOMS: atom_id res chain seq x y z
N MET A 1 -30.76 14.21 -47.92
CA MET A 1 -31.15 13.86 -46.55
C MET A 1 -29.85 13.44 -45.90
N ASP A 2 -29.14 14.40 -45.32
CA ASP A 2 -27.85 14.15 -44.69
C ASP A 2 -28.11 13.30 -43.46
N LEU A 3 -27.54 12.10 -43.45
CA LEU A 3 -27.56 11.24 -42.28
C LEU A 3 -26.79 11.98 -41.17
N PRO A 4 -27.30 12.02 -39.94
CA PRO A 4 -26.52 12.57 -38.83
C PRO A 4 -25.20 11.80 -38.73
N ASP A 5 -24.12 12.54 -38.46
CA ASP A 5 -22.77 12.02 -38.24
C ASP A 5 -22.86 10.78 -37.34
N PRO A 6 -22.36 9.61 -37.76
CA PRO A 6 -22.54 8.39 -37.00
C PRO A 6 -22.05 8.62 -35.57
N TYR A 7 -22.94 8.44 -34.60
CA TYR A 7 -22.63 8.56 -33.18
C TYR A 7 -21.54 7.52 -32.86
N LEU A 8 -20.29 7.98 -32.84
CA LEU A 8 -19.13 7.14 -32.63
C LEU A 8 -19.14 6.67 -31.16
N PRO A 9 -19.04 5.37 -30.87
CA PRO A 9 -18.94 4.88 -29.49
C PRO A 9 -17.78 5.58 -28.76
N GLY A 10 -17.97 5.91 -27.48
CA GLY A 10 -17.15 6.91 -26.74
C GLY A 10 -15.62 6.76 -26.80
N ALA A 11 -15.09 5.59 -27.14
CA ALA A 11 -13.65 5.39 -27.37
C ALA A 11 -13.12 6.06 -28.66
N ILE A 12 -13.93 6.15 -29.72
CA ILE A 12 -13.49 6.73 -31.00
C ILE A 12 -13.47 8.28 -30.91
N SER A 13 -14.28 8.88 -30.03
CA SER A 13 -14.27 10.32 -29.73
C SER A 13 -12.94 10.81 -29.14
N LEU A 14 -12.09 9.91 -28.62
CA LEU A 14 -10.79 10.27 -28.04
C LEU A 14 -9.67 10.36 -29.09
N PHE A 15 -9.86 9.89 -30.32
CA PHE A 15 -8.83 10.04 -31.36
C PHE A 15 -8.55 11.50 -31.69
N GLU A 16 -9.58 12.36 -31.65
CA GLU A 16 -9.44 13.81 -31.83
C GLU A 16 -8.70 14.51 -30.67
N GLN A 17 -8.43 13.76 -29.60
CA GLN A 17 -7.75 14.24 -28.39
C GLN A 17 -6.28 13.84 -28.36
N LEU A 18 -5.77 13.13 -29.39
CA LEU A 18 -4.35 12.82 -29.51
C LEU A 18 -3.50 14.09 -29.55
N ASP A 19 -2.33 14.01 -28.91
CA ASP A 19 -1.37 15.09 -28.69
C ASP A 19 -1.89 16.29 -27.88
N LYS A 20 -3.12 16.22 -27.37
CA LYS A 20 -3.70 17.25 -26.51
C LYS A 20 -3.45 16.95 -25.04
N LYS A 21 -3.45 18.01 -24.24
CA LYS A 21 -3.30 17.93 -22.79
C LYS A 21 -4.66 17.65 -22.17
N LEU A 22 -4.79 16.49 -21.53
CA LEU A 22 -6.04 16.03 -20.95
C LEU A 22 -6.00 16.06 -19.43
N LEU A 23 -7.14 16.40 -18.82
CA LEU A 23 -7.48 16.03 -17.46
C LEU A 23 -8.18 14.68 -17.51
N VAL A 24 -7.60 13.69 -16.85
CA VAL A 24 -8.16 12.35 -16.67
C VAL A 24 -8.51 12.16 -15.20
N VAL A 25 -9.80 11.99 -14.93
CA VAL A 25 -10.33 11.62 -13.61
C VAL A 25 -10.49 10.11 -13.57
N LEU A 26 -9.82 9.49 -12.60
CA LEU A 26 -9.90 8.06 -12.37
C LEU A 26 -11.02 7.75 -11.37
N ARG A 27 -11.54 6.53 -11.42
CA ARG A 27 -12.60 6.04 -10.48
C ARG A 27 -12.20 6.07 -9.01
N ASP A 28 -10.90 6.10 -8.70
CA ASP A 28 -10.38 6.28 -7.34
C ASP A 28 -10.32 7.76 -6.90
N GLY A 29 -10.81 8.67 -7.74
CA GLY A 29 -10.86 10.11 -7.52
C GLY A 29 -9.58 10.86 -7.87
N ARG A 30 -8.52 10.17 -8.30
CA ARG A 30 -7.26 10.81 -8.73
C ARG A 30 -7.48 11.62 -10.01
N LYS A 31 -6.74 12.71 -10.13
CA LYS A 31 -6.83 13.67 -11.23
C LYS A 31 -5.47 13.78 -11.88
N LEU A 32 -5.33 13.15 -13.03
CA LEU A 32 -4.10 13.13 -13.81
C LEU A 32 -4.19 14.15 -14.93
N ILE A 33 -3.09 14.82 -15.19
CA ILE A 33 -2.98 15.78 -16.28
C ILE A 33 -1.76 15.41 -17.10
N GLY A 34 -1.91 15.18 -18.39
CA GLY A 34 -0.80 14.80 -19.27
C GLY A 34 -1.21 14.86 -20.74
N TYR A 35 -0.25 14.64 -21.64
CA TYR A 35 -0.51 14.62 -23.09
C TYR A 35 -0.93 13.23 -23.53
N LEU A 36 -2.08 13.12 -24.19
CA LEU A 36 -2.55 11.84 -24.73
C LEU A 36 -1.73 11.46 -25.96
N ARG A 37 -0.97 10.37 -25.89
CA ARG A 37 -0.12 9.91 -27.00
C ARG A 37 -0.69 8.76 -27.79
N SER A 38 -1.50 7.92 -27.15
CA SER A 38 -2.11 6.78 -27.81
C SER A 38 -3.32 6.29 -27.04
N ILE A 39 -4.24 5.69 -27.78
CA ILE A 39 -5.42 5.01 -27.28
C ILE A 39 -5.58 3.69 -28.03
N ASP A 40 -6.13 2.70 -27.36
CA ASP A 40 -6.58 1.47 -28.01
C ASP A 40 -8.11 1.39 -28.11
N GLN A 41 -8.60 0.33 -28.76
CA GLN A 41 -10.03 0.08 -28.93
C GLN A 41 -10.80 -0.14 -27.61
N PHE A 42 -10.09 -0.34 -26.50
CA PHE A 42 -10.66 -0.50 -25.16
C PHE A 42 -10.58 0.80 -24.34
N ALA A 43 -10.23 1.93 -24.96
CA ALA A 43 -10.01 3.22 -24.33
C ALA A 43 -8.91 3.20 -23.24
N ASN A 44 -7.92 2.30 -23.37
CA ASN A 44 -6.71 2.41 -22.56
C ASN A 44 -5.91 3.61 -23.06
N LEU A 45 -5.53 4.50 -22.14
CA LEU A 45 -4.87 5.77 -22.45
C LEU A 45 -3.38 5.66 -22.18
N ILE A 46 -2.56 6.12 -23.12
CA ILE A 46 -1.13 6.36 -22.91
C ILE A 46 -0.94 7.87 -22.76
N LEU A 47 -0.51 8.29 -21.56
CA LEU A 47 -0.23 9.69 -21.25
C LEU A 47 1.27 9.92 -21.02
N GLU A 48 1.78 11.02 -21.56
CA GLU A 48 3.14 11.53 -21.33
C GLU A 48 3.11 12.80 -20.48
N ASP A 49 4.23 13.10 -19.80
CA ASP A 49 4.40 14.26 -18.90
C ASP A 49 3.27 14.39 -17.88
N VAL A 50 2.88 13.25 -17.33
CA VAL A 50 1.76 13.16 -16.41
C VAL A 50 2.12 13.78 -15.08
N VAL A 51 1.26 14.67 -14.61
CA VAL A 51 1.23 15.16 -13.24
C VAL A 51 -0.07 14.75 -12.58
N GLU A 52 0.01 14.35 -11.32
CA GLU A 52 -1.16 14.17 -10.49
C GLU A 52 -1.47 15.47 -9.73
N ARG A 53 -2.68 16.00 -9.91
CA ARG A 53 -3.12 17.24 -9.29
C ARG A 53 -4.02 16.93 -8.09
N THR A 54 -3.56 17.30 -6.89
CA THR A 54 -4.32 17.18 -5.64
C THR A 54 -4.88 18.54 -5.24
N PHE A 55 -6.14 18.59 -4.82
CA PHE A 55 -6.85 19.83 -4.47
C PHE A 55 -7.23 19.86 -3.00
N VAL A 56 -7.10 21.03 -2.36
CA VAL A 56 -7.57 21.32 -1.00
C VAL A 56 -8.10 22.75 -0.99
N GLU A 57 -9.43 22.91 -0.87
CA GLU A 57 -10.12 24.21 -0.95
C GLU A 57 -9.71 24.99 -2.21
N LYS A 58 -9.09 26.17 -2.05
CA LYS A 58 -8.60 27.02 -3.14
C LYS A 58 -7.17 26.71 -3.58
N TYR A 59 -6.55 25.67 -3.01
CA TYR A 59 -5.16 25.31 -3.27
C TYR A 59 -5.05 24.00 -4.04
N PHE A 60 -4.01 23.86 -4.84
CA PHE A 60 -3.65 22.59 -5.45
C PHE A 60 -2.15 22.36 -5.45
N CYS A 61 -1.72 21.10 -5.52
CA CYS A 61 -0.33 20.76 -5.81
C CYS A 61 -0.26 19.73 -6.93
N GLU A 62 0.87 19.70 -7.62
CA GLU A 62 1.15 18.73 -8.67
C GLU A 62 2.33 17.86 -8.28
N THR A 63 2.20 16.55 -8.51
CA THR A 63 3.28 15.59 -8.32
C THR A 63 3.54 14.89 -9.64
N GLY A 64 4.78 14.96 -10.14
CA GLY A 64 5.16 14.32 -11.40
C GLY A 64 5.04 12.80 -11.31
N GLN A 65 4.36 12.22 -12.29
CA GLN A 65 4.18 10.78 -12.50
C GLN A 65 4.92 10.30 -13.75
N GLY A 66 5.28 11.20 -14.68
CA GLY A 66 6.05 10.87 -15.88
C GLY A 66 5.15 10.22 -16.94
N PHE A 67 5.47 9.00 -17.36
CA PHE A 67 4.71 8.28 -18.38
C PHE A 67 3.73 7.29 -17.73
N MET A 68 2.49 7.24 -18.22
CA MET A 68 1.47 6.34 -17.67
C MET A 68 0.65 5.62 -18.75
N LEU A 69 0.45 4.32 -18.56
CA LEU A 69 -0.59 3.54 -19.22
C LEU A 69 -1.78 3.40 -18.25
N ILE A 70 -2.93 3.94 -18.63
CA ILE A 70 -4.16 3.94 -17.84
C ILE A 70 -5.15 3.00 -18.50
N ARG A 71 -5.67 2.02 -17.75
CA ARG A 71 -6.73 1.16 -18.28
C ARG A 71 -8.05 1.91 -18.40
N GLY A 72 -8.75 1.77 -19.53
CA GLY A 72 -10.00 2.47 -19.83
C GLY A 72 -11.10 2.22 -18.79
N GLU A 73 -11.16 1.01 -18.23
CA GLU A 73 -12.08 0.66 -17.14
C GLU A 73 -11.89 1.49 -15.86
N ASN A 74 -10.72 2.11 -15.67
CA ASN A 74 -10.42 2.98 -14.53
C ASN A 74 -10.65 4.47 -14.81
N VAL A 75 -10.91 4.84 -16.06
CA VAL A 75 -11.21 6.21 -16.46
C VAL A 75 -12.68 6.48 -16.15
N GLU A 76 -12.94 7.49 -15.33
CA GLU A 76 -14.30 7.98 -15.05
C GLU A 76 -14.66 9.12 -16.00
N LEU A 77 -13.72 10.04 -16.24
CA LEU A 77 -13.87 11.18 -17.14
C LEU A 77 -12.50 11.52 -17.76
N ALA A 78 -12.50 11.90 -19.03
CA ALA A 78 -11.34 12.51 -19.68
C ALA A 78 -11.80 13.73 -20.49
N GLY A 79 -11.06 14.83 -20.43
CA GLY A 79 -11.38 16.04 -21.18
C GLY A 79 -10.17 16.92 -21.41
N GLU A 80 -10.17 17.64 -22.52
CA GLU A 80 -9.12 18.61 -22.87
C GLU A 80 -9.06 19.74 -21.84
N ILE A 81 -7.85 20.13 -21.45
CA ILE A 81 -7.63 21.29 -20.58
C ILE A 81 -7.36 22.51 -21.44
N ASP A 82 -8.15 23.54 -21.22
CA ASP A 82 -7.86 24.89 -21.71
C ASP A 82 -7.08 25.67 -20.63
N ASP A 83 -5.75 25.72 -20.78
CA ASP A 83 -4.86 26.46 -19.88
C ASP A 83 -5.04 27.99 -19.98
N SER A 84 -5.84 28.50 -20.94
CA SER A 84 -6.13 29.93 -21.05
C SER A 84 -7.19 30.43 -20.05
N ILE A 85 -7.95 29.50 -19.45
CA ILE A 85 -9.01 29.83 -18.48
C ILE A 85 -8.41 29.86 -17.06
N PRO A 86 -8.46 31.01 -16.36
CA PRO A 86 -7.96 31.10 -14.99
C PRO A 86 -8.75 30.17 -14.07
N THR A 87 -8.06 29.25 -13.39
CA THR A 87 -8.70 28.26 -12.51
C THR A 87 -9.24 28.85 -11.21
N GLY A 88 -8.79 30.05 -10.82
CA GLY A 88 -9.09 30.64 -9.51
C GLY A 88 -8.42 29.91 -8.34
N LEU A 89 -7.52 28.95 -8.63
CA LEU A 89 -6.83 28.13 -7.63
C LEU A 89 -5.35 28.54 -7.52
N THR A 90 -4.81 28.41 -6.32
CA THR A 90 -3.40 28.73 -6.02
C THR A 90 -2.56 27.45 -5.93
N GLN A 91 -1.54 27.33 -6.78
CA GLN A 91 -0.60 26.21 -6.71
C GLN A 91 0.32 26.36 -5.49
N VAL A 92 0.51 25.27 -4.74
CA VAL A 92 1.38 25.20 -3.56
C VAL A 92 2.24 23.93 -3.59
N LEU A 93 3.31 23.92 -2.80
CA LEU A 93 4.13 22.72 -2.60
C LEU A 93 3.34 21.63 -1.85
N LEU A 94 3.65 20.37 -2.13
CA LEU A 94 3.02 19.22 -1.46
C LEU A 94 3.13 19.29 0.07
N ALA A 95 4.25 19.77 0.60
CA ALA A 95 4.43 19.97 2.05
C ALA A 95 3.43 20.99 2.62
N VAL A 96 3.15 22.07 1.89
CA VAL A 96 2.20 23.11 2.27
C VAL A 96 0.77 22.59 2.17
N LEU A 97 0.44 21.85 1.09
CA LEU A 97 -0.87 21.21 0.94
C LEU A 97 -1.14 20.21 2.09
N ARG A 98 -0.13 19.40 2.46
CA ARG A 98 -0.20 18.49 3.62
C ARG A 98 -0.39 19.24 4.93
N ALA A 99 0.23 20.41 5.10
CA ALA A 99 0.03 21.26 6.27
C ALA A 99 -1.40 21.81 6.35
N PHE A 100 -2.00 22.22 5.22
CA PHE A 100 -3.42 22.63 5.18
C PHE A 100 -4.34 21.48 5.56
N ILE A 101 -4.13 20.28 5.01
CA ILE A 101 -4.91 19.08 5.38
C ILE A 101 -4.81 18.79 6.89
N ARG A 102 -3.64 19.03 7.51
CA ARG A 102 -3.44 18.90 8.96
C ARG A 102 -4.12 20.02 9.75
N SER A 103 -4.08 21.26 9.27
CA SER A 103 -4.67 22.44 9.93
C SER A 103 -6.19 22.45 9.88
N SER A 104 -6.80 22.09 8.75
CA SER A 104 -8.27 21.98 8.60
C SER A 104 -8.89 20.87 9.47
N ARG A 105 -8.08 19.93 10.00
CA ARG A 105 -8.50 18.96 11.03
C ARG A 105 -8.45 19.53 12.45
N SER A 106 -7.54 20.46 12.72
CA SER A 106 -7.36 21.06 14.06
C SER A 106 -8.44 22.08 14.40
N LEU A 107 -8.94 22.82 13.40
CA LEU A 107 -9.93 23.89 13.59
C LEU A 107 -11.39 23.42 13.79
N ARG A 108 -11.70 22.12 13.65
CA ARG A 108 -13.07 21.60 13.84
C ARG A 108 -13.41 21.17 15.28
N LEU A 109 -12.52 21.36 16.25
CA LEU A 109 -12.73 20.87 17.62
C LEU A 109 -13.29 21.89 18.64
N SER A 110 -13.44 23.18 18.32
CA SER A 110 -13.65 24.19 19.38
C SER A 110 -14.97 24.96 19.45
N THR A 111 -15.93 24.85 18.52
CA THR A 111 -17.23 25.55 18.72
C THR A 111 -18.40 24.88 17.98
N LEU A 112 -19.36 24.34 18.73
CA LEU A 112 -20.76 24.13 18.33
C LEU A 112 -21.64 25.11 19.14
N PRO A 113 -22.73 25.65 18.56
CA PRO A 113 -24.03 24.97 18.69
C PRO A 113 -24.92 24.97 17.43
N PHE A 114 -25.80 23.94 17.33
CA PHE A 114 -27.12 23.79 16.64
C PHE A 114 -27.43 24.65 15.37
N SER A 115 -28.04 24.21 14.25
CA SER A 115 -28.96 23.08 13.92
C SER A 115 -29.21 23.03 12.40
N HIS A 116 -29.51 21.83 11.87
CA HIS A 116 -30.16 21.49 10.57
C HIS A 116 -29.61 22.16 9.28
N SER A 117 -29.30 21.50 8.17
CA SER A 117 -29.45 20.14 7.66
C SER A 117 -28.48 19.99 6.47
N THR A 118 -28.21 18.73 6.08
CA THR A 118 -27.41 18.30 4.91
C THR A 118 -25.91 18.57 4.96
N SER A 119 -25.18 17.69 5.64
CA SER A 119 -23.72 17.54 5.54
C SER A 119 -23.34 16.50 4.48
N PRO A 120 -22.41 16.78 3.55
CA PRO A 120 -21.56 15.74 2.98
C PRO A 120 -20.60 15.25 4.08
N SER A 121 -20.54 13.93 4.22
CA SER A 121 -19.96 13.17 5.33
C SER A 121 -18.52 13.56 5.71
N THR A 122 -18.35 14.04 6.94
CA THR A 122 -17.06 14.28 7.62
C THR A 122 -16.45 12.97 8.18
N SER A 123 -16.53 11.84 7.46
CA SER A 123 -16.21 10.50 8.01
C SER A 123 -14.85 9.92 7.60
N ILE A 124 -14.13 10.52 6.64
CA ILE A 124 -13.00 9.84 5.95
C ILE A 124 -11.72 9.71 6.82
N LEU A 125 -11.65 10.34 7.99
CA LEU A 125 -10.42 10.38 8.79
C LEU A 125 -10.45 9.58 10.09
N ARG A 126 -11.52 8.80 10.30
CA ARG A 126 -11.68 7.94 11.48
C ARG A 126 -11.30 6.47 11.29
N ASN A 127 -10.99 5.99 10.07
CA ASN A 127 -10.93 4.53 9.80
C ASN A 127 -9.65 4.06 9.08
N MET A 128 -8.48 4.67 9.30
CA MET A 128 -7.23 4.08 8.80
C MET A 128 -6.55 3.24 9.87
N HIS A 129 -6.16 2.03 9.49
CA HIS A 129 -5.42 1.09 10.34
C HIS A 129 -3.96 1.51 10.46
N ASN A 130 -3.45 1.65 11.69
CA ASN A 130 -2.03 1.86 11.91
C ASN A 130 -1.27 0.58 11.62
N VAL A 131 -0.31 0.61 10.70
CA VAL A 131 0.44 -0.58 10.27
C VAL A 131 1.93 -0.40 10.54
N VAL A 132 2.54 -1.44 11.09
CA VAL A 132 3.99 -1.61 11.17
C VAL A 132 4.36 -2.82 10.32
N PHE A 133 5.20 -2.64 9.31
CA PHE A 133 5.74 -3.79 8.58
C PHE A 133 6.84 -4.44 9.41
N VAL A 134 6.82 -5.76 9.52
CA VAL A 134 7.86 -6.53 10.20
C VAL A 134 8.65 -7.31 9.16
N LEU A 135 9.85 -6.82 8.86
CA LEU A 135 10.72 -7.36 7.80
C LEU A 135 12.01 -7.94 8.37
N GLY A 136 12.63 -8.81 7.58
CA GLY A 136 13.90 -9.46 7.92
C GLY A 136 14.02 -10.85 7.32
N PRO A 137 15.21 -11.46 7.34
CA PRO A 137 15.46 -12.73 6.67
C PRO A 137 14.62 -13.88 7.26
N PRO A 138 14.38 -14.97 6.50
CA PRO A 138 13.81 -16.19 7.05
C PRO A 138 14.64 -16.66 8.26
N GLY A 139 14.01 -16.95 9.41
CA GLY A 139 14.73 -17.34 10.62
C GLY A 139 15.17 -16.20 11.54
N SER A 140 14.90 -14.93 11.21
CA SER A 140 15.20 -13.79 12.08
C SER A 140 14.33 -13.67 13.35
N GLY A 141 13.30 -14.50 13.50
CA GLY A 141 12.44 -14.49 14.69
C GLY A 141 11.22 -13.56 14.63
N LYS A 142 10.87 -13.01 13.45
CA LYS A 142 9.71 -12.12 13.25
C LYS A 142 8.44 -12.57 13.98
N GLY A 143 7.94 -13.78 13.69
CA GLY A 143 6.73 -14.30 14.32
C GLY A 143 6.81 -14.39 15.85
N THR A 144 7.98 -14.75 16.40
CA THR A 144 8.20 -14.80 17.85
C THR A 144 8.12 -13.41 18.48
N ILE A 145 8.75 -12.42 17.85
CA ILE A 145 8.69 -11.03 18.30
C ILE A 145 7.31 -10.44 18.12
N CYS A 146 6.62 -10.71 17.00
CA CYS A 146 5.25 -10.25 16.77
C CYS A 146 4.28 -10.80 17.82
N ALA A 147 4.43 -12.07 18.22
CA ALA A 147 3.62 -12.66 19.29
C ALA A 147 3.83 -11.93 20.63
N LYS A 148 5.08 -11.61 21.00
CA LYS A 148 5.36 -10.82 22.21
C LYS A 148 4.79 -9.40 22.12
N ILE A 149 4.92 -8.72 20.98
CA ILE A 149 4.34 -7.38 20.78
C ILE A 149 2.80 -7.46 20.91
N GLN A 150 2.17 -8.47 20.34
CA GLN A 150 0.71 -8.64 20.42
C GLN A 150 0.25 -8.83 21.87
N GLU A 151 0.91 -9.70 22.63
CA GLU A 151 0.57 -10.00 24.03
C GLU A 151 0.71 -8.77 24.94
N ASN A 152 1.69 -7.91 24.69
CA ASN A 152 2.12 -6.90 25.67
C ASN A 152 1.87 -5.45 25.25
N LEU A 153 1.73 -5.14 23.95
CA LEU A 153 1.64 -3.77 23.43
C LEU A 153 0.30 -3.44 22.75
N GLY A 154 -0.64 -4.40 22.70
CA GLY A 154 -1.99 -4.19 22.17
C GLY A 154 -2.08 -4.08 20.64
N TYR A 155 -1.06 -4.57 19.93
CA TYR A 155 -1.09 -4.71 18.47
C TYR A 155 -1.65 -6.09 18.08
N VAL A 156 -2.14 -6.21 16.85
CA VAL A 156 -2.55 -7.52 16.28
C VAL A 156 -1.53 -7.97 15.25
N HIS A 157 -1.08 -9.23 15.35
CA HIS A 157 -0.15 -9.85 14.43
C HIS A 157 -0.88 -10.45 13.23
N LEU A 158 -0.57 -9.94 12.04
CA LEU A 158 -1.07 -10.43 10.77
C LEU A 158 0.08 -10.97 9.92
N SER A 159 0.22 -12.30 9.88
CA SER A 159 1.17 -12.97 9.00
C SER A 159 0.54 -13.21 7.63
N ALA A 160 1.07 -12.54 6.59
CA ALA A 160 0.56 -12.70 5.23
C ALA A 160 0.62 -14.16 4.75
N GLY A 161 1.67 -14.89 5.17
CA GLY A 161 1.80 -16.31 4.84
C GLY A 161 0.77 -17.20 5.53
N ASP A 162 0.38 -16.87 6.77
CA ASP A 162 -0.66 -17.63 7.49
C ASP A 162 -2.05 -17.32 6.93
N LEU A 163 -2.34 -16.05 6.63
CA LEU A 163 -3.59 -15.65 5.97
C LEU A 163 -3.78 -16.37 4.63
N LEU A 164 -2.74 -16.43 3.80
CA LEU A 164 -2.78 -17.17 2.54
C LEU A 164 -3.01 -18.67 2.76
N ARG A 165 -2.34 -19.30 3.73
CA ARG A 165 -2.53 -20.72 4.05
C ARG A 165 -3.93 -21.02 4.58
N ALA A 166 -4.50 -20.13 5.38
CA ALA A 166 -5.85 -20.24 5.91
C ALA A 166 -6.89 -20.09 4.79
N GLU A 167 -6.75 -19.07 3.94
CA GLU A 167 -7.66 -18.84 2.81
C GLU A 167 -7.66 -20.03 1.83
N ARG A 168 -6.47 -20.60 1.59
CA ARG A 168 -6.30 -21.82 0.79
C ARG A 168 -7.05 -23.04 1.33
N GLN A 169 -7.19 -23.15 2.65
CA GLN A 169 -7.88 -24.26 3.31
C GLN A 169 -9.36 -23.97 3.57
N ARG A 170 -9.83 -22.73 3.30
CA ARG A 170 -11.20 -22.30 3.57
C ARG A 170 -12.15 -22.91 2.53
N GLU A 171 -13.12 -23.68 3.02
CA GLU A 171 -14.17 -24.25 2.18
C GLU A 171 -14.95 -23.15 1.45
N GLY A 172 -15.16 -23.32 0.14
CA GLY A 172 -15.81 -22.32 -0.71
C GLY A 172 -14.98 -21.07 -1.00
N SER A 173 -13.67 -21.06 -0.74
CA SER A 173 -12.80 -19.94 -1.14
C SER A 173 -12.71 -19.81 -2.66
N GLU A 174 -12.97 -18.59 -3.16
CA GLU A 174 -12.78 -18.23 -4.57
C GLU A 174 -11.30 -18.20 -4.97
N PHE A 175 -10.39 -18.03 -4.00
CA PHE A 175 -8.94 -17.91 -4.22
C PHE A 175 -8.16 -19.18 -3.88
N GLY A 176 -8.78 -20.17 -3.23
CA GLY A 176 -8.05 -21.30 -2.64
C GLY A 176 -7.21 -22.10 -3.63
N ALA A 177 -7.75 -22.39 -4.82
CA ALA A 177 -7.04 -23.09 -5.88
C ALA A 177 -5.87 -22.27 -6.46
N LEU A 178 -6.08 -20.97 -6.65
CA LEU A 178 -5.05 -20.05 -7.15
C LEU A 178 -3.89 -19.93 -6.14
N ILE A 179 -4.22 -19.78 -4.85
CA ILE A 179 -3.22 -19.72 -3.78
C ILE A 179 -2.43 -21.03 -3.70
N GLU A 180 -3.09 -22.19 -3.78
CA GLU A 180 -2.43 -23.49 -3.78
C GLU A 180 -1.42 -23.61 -4.93
N GLN A 181 -1.79 -23.19 -6.15
CA GLN A 181 -0.91 -23.20 -7.31
C GLN A 181 0.35 -22.35 -7.09
N HIS A 182 0.19 -21.12 -6.60
CA HIS A 182 1.32 -20.22 -6.36
C HIS A 182 2.25 -20.72 -5.24
N ILE A 183 1.68 -21.21 -4.13
CA ILE A 183 2.46 -21.75 -3.01
C ILE A 183 3.26 -22.99 -3.45
N ARG A 184 2.66 -23.93 -4.16
CA ARG A 184 3.38 -25.13 -4.67
C ARG A 184 4.52 -24.78 -5.61
N ASN A 185 4.30 -23.80 -6.48
CA ASN A 185 5.27 -23.39 -7.48
C ASN A 185 6.34 -22.43 -6.92
N GLY A 186 6.24 -22.03 -5.65
CA GLY A 186 7.12 -21.03 -5.04
C GLY A 186 7.02 -19.65 -5.69
N SER A 187 5.94 -19.37 -6.41
CA SER A 187 5.68 -18.07 -7.05
C SER A 187 4.86 -17.17 -6.13
N ILE A 188 4.87 -15.88 -6.43
CA ILE A 188 4.21 -14.87 -5.58
C ILE A 188 2.72 -14.82 -5.94
N VAL A 189 1.87 -14.96 -4.92
CA VAL A 189 0.42 -14.76 -5.04
C VAL A 189 0.16 -13.30 -5.45
N PRO A 190 -0.80 -13.02 -6.36
CA PRO A 190 -1.19 -11.66 -6.71
C PRO A 190 -1.36 -10.76 -5.48
N VAL A 191 -0.80 -9.56 -5.55
CA VAL A 191 -0.74 -8.63 -4.42
C VAL A 191 -2.13 -8.23 -3.93
N GLU A 192 -3.10 -8.10 -4.85
CA GLU A 192 -4.49 -7.75 -4.55
C GLU A 192 -5.14 -8.73 -3.59
N ILE A 193 -4.89 -10.03 -3.75
CA ILE A 193 -5.42 -11.08 -2.87
C ILE A 193 -4.81 -10.92 -1.48
N THR A 194 -3.49 -10.71 -1.40
CA THR A 194 -2.80 -10.54 -0.11
C THR A 194 -3.28 -9.28 0.61
N CYS A 195 -3.42 -8.16 -0.10
CA CYS A 195 -3.96 -6.91 0.43
C CYS A 195 -5.41 -7.07 0.92
N ALA A 196 -6.28 -7.74 0.14
CA ALA A 196 -7.66 -7.98 0.54
C ALA A 196 -7.76 -8.85 1.81
N LEU A 197 -6.93 -9.90 1.93
CA LEU A 197 -6.87 -10.73 3.13
C LEU A 197 -6.38 -9.94 4.35
N LEU A 198 -5.36 -9.09 4.17
CA LEU A 198 -4.85 -8.22 5.23
C LEU A 198 -5.90 -7.19 5.66
N GLU A 199 -6.57 -6.52 4.71
CA GLU A 199 -7.63 -5.55 4.99
C GLU A 199 -8.79 -6.20 5.74
N ASN A 200 -9.27 -7.36 5.28
CA ASN A 200 -10.34 -8.10 5.95
C ASN A 200 -9.93 -8.51 7.37
N ALA A 201 -8.70 -8.96 7.57
CA ALA A 201 -8.21 -9.30 8.90
C ALA A 201 -8.14 -8.06 9.81
N MET A 202 -7.68 -6.91 9.30
CA MET A 202 -7.65 -5.66 10.07
C MET A 202 -9.05 -5.20 10.48
N ASN A 203 -10.00 -5.21 9.53
CA ASN A 203 -11.39 -4.81 9.78
C ASN A 203 -12.10 -5.69 10.82
N ASN A 204 -11.70 -6.96 10.92
CA ASN A 204 -12.29 -7.94 11.84
C ASN A 204 -11.57 -8.04 13.20
N SER A 205 -10.55 -7.21 13.46
CA SER A 205 -9.70 -7.33 14.66
C SER A 205 -10.10 -6.41 15.83
N GLY A 206 -11.26 -5.75 15.76
CA GLY A 206 -11.77 -4.90 16.84
C GLY A 206 -10.86 -3.69 17.16
N ASP A 207 -10.76 -3.35 18.45
CA ASP A 207 -10.04 -2.16 18.95
C ASP A 207 -8.52 -2.35 19.06
N ALA A 208 -7.87 -2.79 17.98
CA ALA A 208 -6.42 -2.93 17.92
C ALA A 208 -5.72 -1.55 17.94
N LYS A 209 -4.63 -1.41 18.71
CA LYS A 209 -3.78 -0.19 18.67
C LYS A 209 -3.13 0.01 17.29
N GLY A 210 -2.86 -1.11 16.61
CA GLY A 210 -2.31 -1.18 15.27
C GLY A 210 -2.01 -2.63 14.88
N PHE A 211 -1.48 -2.81 13.68
CA PHE A 211 -1.27 -4.11 13.06
C PHE A 211 0.19 -4.33 12.71
N LEU A 212 0.70 -5.50 13.05
CA LEU A 212 2.03 -5.98 12.66
C LEU A 212 1.86 -6.84 11.41
N VAL A 213 2.27 -6.33 10.26
CA VAL A 213 2.19 -7.07 9.01
C VAL A 213 3.52 -7.80 8.81
N ASP A 214 3.52 -9.10 9.11
CA ASP A 214 4.70 -9.98 9.05
C ASP A 214 4.82 -10.65 7.67
N GLY A 215 5.97 -10.49 7.06
CA GLY A 215 6.31 -11.17 5.82
C GLY A 215 5.63 -10.56 4.58
N PHE A 216 5.25 -9.29 4.63
CA PHE A 216 4.79 -8.49 3.51
C PHE A 216 5.15 -7.01 3.77
N PRO A 217 5.50 -6.20 2.75
CA PRO A 217 5.76 -6.57 1.35
C PRO A 217 7.05 -7.39 1.19
N ARG A 218 7.12 -8.27 0.17
CA ARG A 218 8.31 -9.10 -0.11
C ARG A 218 9.11 -8.67 -1.33
N ASN A 219 8.54 -7.84 -2.18
CA ASN A 219 9.15 -7.33 -3.41
C ASN A 219 8.51 -5.99 -3.79
N GLU A 220 8.99 -5.41 -4.90
CA GLU A 220 8.50 -4.11 -5.39
C GLU A 220 7.03 -4.16 -5.79
N ASP A 221 6.59 -5.21 -6.50
CA ASP A 221 5.19 -5.38 -6.89
C ASP A 221 4.25 -5.42 -5.68
N ASN A 222 4.67 -6.05 -4.58
CA ASN A 222 3.94 -6.06 -3.32
C ASN A 222 3.84 -4.66 -2.72
N LEU A 223 4.93 -3.89 -2.73
CA LEU A 223 4.94 -2.53 -2.20
C LEU A 223 4.05 -1.60 -3.05
N GLN A 224 4.16 -1.67 -4.37
CA GLN A 224 3.33 -0.87 -5.29
C GLN A 224 1.85 -1.24 -5.20
N GLY A 225 1.55 -2.55 -5.15
CA GLY A 225 0.19 -3.03 -4.94
C GLY A 225 -0.37 -2.62 -3.58
N TRP A 226 0.43 -2.66 -2.50
CA TRP A 226 0.02 -2.12 -1.21
C TRP A 226 -0.33 -0.64 -1.30
N ASN A 227 0.55 0.17 -1.89
CA ASN A 227 0.32 1.61 -2.04
C ASN A 227 -0.95 1.88 -2.83
N LYS A 228 -1.24 1.09 -3.87
CA LYS A 228 -2.48 1.20 -4.64
C LYS A 228 -3.72 0.78 -3.85
N GLN A 229 -3.69 -0.40 -3.22
CA GLN A 229 -4.89 -1.03 -2.65
C GLN A 229 -5.23 -0.53 -1.23
N MET A 230 -4.23 -0.09 -0.47
CA MET A 230 -4.35 0.27 0.95
C MET A 230 -4.30 1.79 1.20
N THR A 231 -4.15 2.61 0.15
CA THR A 231 -4.28 4.07 0.25
C THR A 231 -5.64 4.43 0.84
N GLY A 232 -5.63 5.28 1.88
CA GLY A 232 -6.85 5.69 2.58
C GLY A 232 -7.43 4.65 3.54
N LYS A 233 -6.84 3.45 3.63
CA LYS A 233 -7.27 2.35 4.52
C LYS A 233 -6.24 1.98 5.58
N ALA A 234 -4.96 2.11 5.26
CA ALA A 234 -3.88 1.84 6.20
C ALA A 234 -2.81 2.94 6.16
N LEU A 235 -2.29 3.26 7.34
CA LEU A 235 -1.19 4.20 7.52
C LEU A 235 0.03 3.43 8.04
N VAL A 236 1.04 3.29 7.19
CA VAL A 236 2.33 2.69 7.56
C VAL A 236 3.09 3.65 8.47
N GLN A 237 3.31 3.25 9.72
CA GLN A 237 4.00 4.03 10.74
C GLN A 237 5.51 3.95 10.58
N PHE A 238 6.03 2.73 10.48
CA PHE A 238 7.45 2.41 10.28
C PHE A 238 7.62 0.94 9.88
N VAL A 239 8.84 0.57 9.51
CA VAL A 239 9.29 -0.80 9.30
C VAL A 239 10.14 -1.24 10.49
N LEU A 240 9.68 -2.24 11.22
CA LEU A 240 10.51 -2.97 12.18
C LEU A 240 11.37 -3.97 11.39
N PHE A 241 12.67 -3.71 11.29
CA PHE A 241 13.61 -4.60 10.62
C PHE A 241 14.37 -5.44 11.65
N LEU A 242 14.11 -6.75 11.68
CA LEU A 242 14.89 -7.69 12.48
C LEU A 242 16.09 -8.19 11.67
N SER A 243 17.24 -7.55 11.84
CA SER A 243 18.48 -7.93 11.17
C SER A 243 19.10 -9.16 11.83
N CYS A 244 19.59 -10.10 11.02
CA CYS A 244 20.17 -11.34 11.49
C CYS A 244 21.14 -11.90 10.44
N PRO A 245 22.36 -12.32 10.83
CA PRO A 245 23.25 -13.05 9.94
C PRO A 245 22.61 -14.31 9.37
N VAL A 246 22.82 -14.55 8.08
CA VAL A 246 22.30 -15.72 7.35
C VAL A 246 22.66 -17.06 8.01
N PRO A 247 23.88 -17.31 8.51
CA PRO A 247 24.21 -18.58 9.16
C PRO A 247 23.33 -18.87 10.39
N ILE A 248 23.07 -17.85 11.21
CA ILE A 248 22.19 -17.96 12.39
C ILE A 248 20.75 -18.22 11.97
N CYS A 249 20.28 -17.53 10.92
CA CYS A 249 18.96 -17.74 10.34
C CYS A 249 18.73 -19.19 9.86
N ILE A 250 19.71 -19.76 9.14
CA ILE A 250 19.64 -21.13 8.65
C ILE A 250 19.61 -22.10 9.83
N GLN A 251 20.52 -21.94 10.80
CA GLN A 251 20.58 -22.78 12.00
C GLN A 251 19.24 -22.77 12.76
N ARG A 252 18.63 -21.58 12.94
CA ARG A 252 17.33 -21.44 13.59
C ARG A 252 16.20 -22.14 12.84
N CYS A 253 16.18 -22.05 11.51
CA CYS A 253 15.17 -22.73 10.70
C CYS A 253 15.32 -24.25 10.77
N LEU A 254 16.54 -24.77 10.69
CA LEU A 254 16.81 -26.21 10.79
C LEU A 254 16.46 -26.78 12.18
N ASN A 255 16.78 -26.04 13.24
CA ASN A 255 16.46 -26.44 14.62
C ASN A 255 14.97 -26.37 14.96
N ARG A 256 14.17 -25.71 14.12
CA ARG A 256 12.75 -25.45 14.42
C ARG A 256 11.88 -26.70 14.37
N GLY A 257 12.27 -27.72 13.57
CA GLY A 257 11.60 -29.03 13.44
C GLY A 257 10.12 -28.99 12.99
N GLN A 258 9.72 -29.88 12.07
CA GLN A 258 8.34 -30.26 11.63
C GLN A 258 7.19 -29.21 11.50
N GLY A 259 7.42 -27.90 11.63
CA GLY A 259 6.36 -26.88 11.52
C GLY A 259 6.02 -26.48 10.07
N ARG A 260 6.89 -26.83 9.13
CA ARG A 260 6.77 -26.54 7.70
C ARG A 260 7.34 -27.69 6.88
N THR A 261 6.50 -28.32 6.08
CA THR A 261 6.88 -29.45 5.21
C THR A 261 7.92 -29.07 4.14
N ASP A 262 8.17 -27.77 3.95
CA ASP A 262 9.12 -27.21 3.00
C ASP A 262 10.47 -26.78 3.60
N ASP A 263 10.69 -26.83 4.93
CA ASP A 263 11.95 -26.38 5.55
C ASP A 263 13.08 -27.42 5.40
N ASN A 264 13.75 -27.45 4.24
CA ASN A 264 15.02 -28.16 4.01
C ASN A 264 16.16 -27.17 3.65
N GLU A 265 17.42 -27.58 3.77
CA GLU A 265 18.57 -26.68 3.56
C GLU A 265 18.55 -25.96 2.19
N GLU A 266 18.18 -26.68 1.12
CA GLU A 266 18.10 -26.14 -0.23
C GLU A 266 17.00 -25.07 -0.36
N SER A 267 15.82 -25.33 0.19
CA SER A 267 14.70 -24.39 0.23
C SER A 267 15.05 -23.12 1.02
N LEU A 268 15.80 -23.26 2.11
CA LEU A 268 16.20 -22.14 2.98
C LEU A 268 17.20 -21.25 2.25
N LYS A 269 18.17 -21.84 1.53
CA LYS A 269 19.08 -21.09 0.65
C LYS A 269 18.31 -20.28 -0.39
N LYS A 270 17.35 -20.89 -1.09
CA LYS A 270 16.48 -20.19 -2.07
C LYS A 270 15.69 -19.04 -1.43
N ARG A 271 15.16 -19.25 -0.22
CA ARG A 271 14.41 -18.21 0.51
C ARG A 271 15.30 -17.06 0.96
N VAL A 272 16.53 -17.32 1.38
CA VAL A 272 17.52 -16.28 1.71
C VAL A 272 17.93 -15.50 0.47
N GLU A 273 18.20 -16.19 -0.65
CA GLU A 273 18.53 -15.55 -1.92
C GLU A 273 17.39 -14.64 -2.41
N THR A 274 16.15 -15.15 -2.36
CA THR A 274 14.95 -14.39 -2.73
C THR A 274 14.78 -13.16 -1.83
N TYR A 275 14.97 -13.32 -0.51
CA TYR A 275 14.96 -12.22 0.43
C TYR A 275 15.99 -11.14 0.07
N ASN A 276 17.25 -11.51 -0.18
CA ASN A 276 18.30 -10.56 -0.54
C ASN A 276 18.01 -9.85 -1.87
N ARG A 277 17.49 -10.57 -2.87
CA ARG A 277 17.22 -10.01 -4.20
C ARG A 277 15.97 -9.13 -4.25
N GLN A 278 14.93 -9.48 -3.49
CA GLN A 278 13.60 -8.88 -3.66
C GLN A 278 13.12 -8.11 -2.43
N THR A 279 13.36 -8.62 -1.22
CA THR A 279 12.84 -8.01 0.01
C THR A 279 13.81 -6.96 0.57
N PHE A 280 15.12 -7.20 0.51
CA PHE A 280 16.12 -6.27 1.04
C PHE A 280 16.08 -4.88 0.37
N PRO A 281 15.91 -4.76 -0.97
CA PRO A 281 15.73 -3.45 -1.61
C PRO A 281 14.53 -2.65 -1.09
N ILE A 282 13.48 -3.33 -0.60
CA ILE A 282 12.32 -2.69 0.03
C ILE A 282 12.70 -2.08 1.38
N ILE A 283 13.52 -2.79 2.16
CA ILE A 283 14.06 -2.26 3.41
C ILE A 283 14.90 -1.02 3.13
N GLU A 284 15.81 -1.07 2.13
CA GLU A 284 16.61 0.09 1.71
C GLU A 284 15.74 1.27 1.27
N HIS A 285 14.64 1.00 0.55
CA HIS A 285 13.67 2.03 0.16
C HIS A 285 13.07 2.73 1.39
N PHE A 286 12.62 1.98 2.40
CA PHE A 286 12.09 2.57 3.64
C PHE A 286 13.18 3.25 4.49
N GLU A 287 14.40 2.75 4.46
CA GLU A 287 15.54 3.31 5.19
C GLU A 287 15.90 4.70 4.66
N LYS A 288 15.97 4.86 3.34
CA LYS A 288 16.18 6.17 2.68
C LYS A 288 15.11 7.20 3.05
N ASN A 289 13.91 6.74 3.42
CA ASN A 289 12.80 7.58 3.86
C ASN A 289 12.75 7.78 5.40
N GLY A 290 13.73 7.27 6.16
CA GLY A 290 13.78 7.40 7.63
C GLY A 290 12.73 6.56 8.37
N LEU A 291 12.10 5.60 7.68
CA LEU A 291 11.01 4.78 8.22
C LEU A 291 11.46 3.43 8.77
N VAL A 292 12.74 3.06 8.67
CA VAL A 292 13.26 1.82 9.23
C VAL A 292 13.65 2.00 10.71
N ARG A 293 13.30 1.01 11.52
CA ARG A 293 13.76 0.83 12.89
C ARG A 293 14.39 -0.56 12.98
N GLU A 294 15.72 -0.60 12.96
CA GLU A 294 16.47 -1.85 12.97
C GLU A 294 16.69 -2.36 14.40
N VAL A 295 16.49 -3.67 14.61
CA VAL A 295 16.85 -4.39 15.84
C VAL A 295 17.64 -5.64 15.47
N LYS A 296 18.84 -5.78 16.08
CA LYS A 296 19.67 -6.97 15.90
C LYS A 296 19.05 -8.16 16.60
N SER A 297 18.77 -9.21 15.85
CA SER A 297 18.01 -10.38 16.32
C SER A 297 18.88 -11.59 16.64
N GLU A 298 20.14 -11.40 17.02
CA GLU A 298 21.11 -12.49 17.31
C GLU A 298 21.02 -13.00 18.76
N ARG A 299 20.56 -12.15 19.67
CA ARG A 299 20.51 -12.36 21.13
C ARG A 299 19.32 -13.22 21.58
N SER A 300 19.11 -13.34 22.89
CA SER A 300 17.92 -14.00 23.45
C SER A 300 16.63 -13.27 23.05
N VAL A 301 15.50 -13.99 23.06
CA VAL A 301 14.19 -13.42 22.67
C VAL A 301 13.82 -12.26 23.59
N GLU A 302 14.14 -12.36 24.87
CA GLU A 302 13.87 -11.36 25.91
C GLU A 302 14.65 -10.06 25.63
N GLU A 303 15.93 -10.17 25.30
CA GLU A 303 16.76 -9.01 24.95
C GLU A 303 16.30 -8.33 23.66
N ILE A 304 15.99 -9.12 22.62
CA ILE A 304 15.48 -8.58 21.35
C ILE A 304 14.14 -7.87 21.60
N TYR A 305 13.28 -8.45 22.43
CA TYR A 305 12.00 -7.86 22.76
C TYR A 305 12.14 -6.54 23.55
N ALA A 306 13.11 -6.44 24.46
CA ALA A 306 13.39 -5.20 25.17
C ALA A 306 13.75 -4.04 24.21
N ASP A 307 14.67 -4.28 23.27
CA ASP A 307 15.00 -3.31 22.22
C ASP A 307 13.76 -2.90 21.38
N VAL A 308 12.92 -3.88 21.03
CA VAL A 308 11.68 -3.63 20.28
C VAL A 308 10.73 -2.74 21.07
N VAL A 309 10.58 -2.95 22.37
CA VAL A 309 9.75 -2.10 23.23
C VAL A 309 10.27 -0.67 23.21
N GLU A 310 11.59 -0.45 23.26
CA GLU A 310 12.17 0.89 23.14
C GLU A 310 11.82 1.55 21.80
N VAL A 311 11.93 0.81 20.69
CA VAL A 311 11.54 1.28 19.35
C VAL A 311 10.08 1.75 19.32
N PHE A 312 9.15 0.93 19.84
CA PHE A 312 7.72 1.28 19.86
C PHE A 312 7.42 2.46 20.79
N ASN A 313 8.13 2.57 21.91
CA ASN A 313 8.00 3.70 22.83
C ASN A 313 8.51 5.00 22.23
N GLN A 314 9.58 4.97 21.43
CA GLN A 314 10.08 6.14 20.71
C GLN A 314 9.11 6.55 19.60
N ALA A 315 8.57 5.59 18.85
CA ALA A 315 7.60 5.87 17.79
C ALA A 315 6.30 6.47 18.32
N ALA A 316 5.85 6.10 19.53
CA ALA A 316 4.65 6.65 20.15
C ALA A 316 4.79 8.10 20.67
N LYS A 317 6.00 8.65 20.71
CA LYS A 317 6.28 10.02 21.21
C LYS A 317 6.32 11.08 20.10
N VAL A 318 6.25 10.67 18.83
CA VAL A 318 6.32 11.52 17.63
C VAL A 318 4.92 11.75 17.07
#